data_AF-Q21LY6-F1
#
_entry.id   AF-Q21LY6-F1
#
_cell.length_a   1.000
_cell.length_b   1.000
_cell.length_c   1.000
_cell.angle_alpha   90.00
_cell.angle_beta   90.00
_cell.angle_gamma   90.00
#
_symmetry.space_group_name_H-M   'P 1'
#
loop_
_entity.id
_entity.type
_entity.pdbx_description
1 polymer ?
#
loop_
_entity_poly.entity_id
_entity_poly.type
_entity_poly.pdbx_seq_one_letter_code
_entity_poly.pdbx_strand_id
1 'polypeptide(L)'
;MLLACAQQITGINAIYFYAPTIFEQSGVGTNAAFAQAALIGLINVLFTIVAMGLIDKVGRKPLLLIGLTGVAISMSLCAWEFKQAHYKIENAAIFEELNIPAPMNLVGVTFNSDTEFKQALRIELGDLAAKDYEAKLISNAIQFNAKLFLFGILLFVASFAVSLGPVMWVLLPEIFPNHLRGVGMALTGLVNSAVSFSVQLVFPWELSQLGAALTFFIYGAFALLGCILVARYLPETKGKSLEELEATFIK
;
A
#
# COMPACT_ATOMS: atom_id res chain seq x y z
N MET A 1 7.95 16.40 10.05
CA MET A 1 8.22 15.00 10.48
C MET A 1 6.96 14.14 10.50
N LEU A 2 5.94 14.49 11.29
CA LEU A 2 4.66 13.73 11.36
C LEU A 2 4.11 13.34 9.97
N LEU A 3 4.06 14.29 9.05
CA LEU A 3 3.57 14.07 7.68
C LEU A 3 4.41 13.07 6.88
N ALA A 4 5.74 13.11 7.00
CA ALA A 4 6.64 12.17 6.33
C ALA A 4 6.45 10.75 6.86
N CYS A 5 6.31 10.59 8.18
CA CYS A 5 5.97 9.29 8.76
C CYS A 5 4.60 8.83 8.26
N ALA A 6 3.57 9.69 8.37
CA ALA A 6 2.20 9.39 7.96
C ALA A 6 2.10 9.00 6.47
N GLN A 7 2.89 9.62 5.60
CA GLN A 7 2.94 9.27 4.18
C GLN A 7 3.45 7.84 3.97
N GLN A 8 4.55 7.46 4.62
CA GLN A 8 5.22 6.18 4.35
C GLN A 8 4.54 5.00 5.04
N ILE A 9 4.03 5.20 6.26
CA ILE A 9 3.29 4.15 6.98
C ILE A 9 1.97 3.77 6.31
N THR A 10 1.51 4.53 5.30
CA THR A 10 0.36 4.12 4.48
C THR A 10 0.69 2.99 3.50
N GLY A 11 1.97 2.64 3.35
CA GLY A 11 2.39 1.51 2.52
C GLY A 11 2.57 1.84 1.05
N ILE A 12 2.56 3.12 0.62
CA ILE A 12 2.63 3.51 -0.80
C ILE A 12 3.76 2.84 -1.59
N ASN A 13 4.98 2.81 -1.03
CA ASN A 13 6.11 2.20 -1.72
C ASN A 13 5.96 0.68 -1.79
N ALA A 14 5.49 0.04 -0.72
CA ALA A 14 5.19 -1.39 -0.77
C ALA A 14 4.14 -1.70 -1.85
N ILE A 15 3.06 -0.94 -1.94
CA ILE A 15 2.05 -1.12 -2.98
C ILE A 15 2.66 -0.91 -4.38
N TYR A 16 3.48 0.12 -4.61
CA TYR A 16 4.09 0.31 -5.93
C TYR A 16 5.09 -0.77 -6.33
N PHE A 17 5.91 -1.24 -5.41
CA PHE A 17 6.88 -2.29 -5.69
C PHE A 17 6.24 -3.68 -5.82
N TYR A 18 5.24 -3.98 -5.00
CA TYR A 18 4.65 -5.32 -4.93
C TYR A 18 3.31 -5.45 -5.68
N ALA A 19 2.64 -4.38 -6.11
CA ALA A 19 1.37 -4.50 -6.84
C ALA A 19 1.46 -5.38 -8.10
N PRO A 20 2.48 -5.26 -8.98
CA PRO A 20 2.58 -6.14 -10.15
C PRO A 20 2.69 -7.61 -9.74
N THR A 21 3.50 -7.90 -8.70
CA THR A 21 3.66 -9.24 -8.14
C THR A 21 2.36 -9.75 -7.52
N ILE A 22 1.61 -8.91 -6.81
CA ILE A 22 0.32 -9.30 -6.22
C ILE A 22 -0.72 -9.56 -7.31
N PHE A 23 -0.72 -8.79 -8.40
CA PHE A 23 -1.61 -9.05 -9.54
C PHE A 23 -1.23 -10.34 -10.28
N GLU A 24 0.06 -10.59 -10.49
CA GLU A 24 0.51 -11.87 -11.06
C GLU A 24 0.17 -13.04 -10.14
N GLN A 25 0.29 -12.85 -8.83
CA GLN A 25 -0.15 -13.81 -7.80
C GLN A 25 -1.67 -13.88 -7.63
N SER A 26 -2.44 -13.03 -8.31
CA SER A 26 -3.90 -13.04 -8.25
C SER A 26 -4.53 -13.90 -9.36
N GLY A 27 -3.72 -14.63 -10.13
CA GLY A 27 -4.15 -15.41 -11.29
C GLY A 27 -4.45 -14.56 -12.53
N VAL A 28 -4.33 -13.23 -12.43
CA VAL A 28 -4.44 -12.30 -13.56
C VAL A 28 -3.11 -12.38 -14.32
N GLY A 29 -3.04 -13.24 -15.34
CA GLY A 29 -1.80 -13.59 -16.02
C GLY A 29 -0.87 -12.42 -16.37
N THR A 30 0.43 -12.71 -16.51
CA THR A 30 1.54 -11.75 -16.55
C THR A 30 1.29 -10.50 -17.42
N ASN A 31 0.76 -10.66 -18.64
CA ASN A 31 0.47 -9.53 -19.53
C ASN A 31 -0.56 -8.54 -18.95
N ALA A 32 -1.61 -9.06 -18.30
CA ALA A 32 -2.63 -8.24 -17.68
C ALA A 32 -2.13 -7.60 -16.37
N ALA A 33 -1.27 -8.29 -15.60
CA ALA A 33 -0.60 -7.70 -14.44
C ALA A 33 0.28 -6.48 -14.83
N PHE A 34 1.06 -6.58 -15.92
CA PHE A 34 1.82 -5.45 -16.44
C PHE A 34 0.93 -4.30 -16.93
N ALA A 35 -0.17 -4.60 -17.63
CA ALA A 35 -1.12 -3.58 -18.06
C ALA A 35 -1.77 -2.85 -16.87
N GLN A 36 -2.09 -3.56 -15.79
CA GLN A 36 -2.62 -2.98 -14.55
C GLN A 36 -1.58 -2.11 -13.84
N ALA A 37 -0.31 -2.51 -13.83
CA ALA A 37 0.78 -1.68 -13.31
C ALA A 37 0.96 -0.39 -14.12
N ALA A 38 0.87 -0.45 -15.45
CA ALA A 38 0.89 0.73 -16.31
C ALA A 38 -0.31 1.65 -16.04
N LEU A 39 -1.51 1.08 -15.82
CA LEU A 39 -2.70 1.83 -15.46
C LEU A 39 -2.54 2.54 -14.10
N ILE A 40 -1.92 1.90 -13.12
CA ILE A 40 -1.56 2.53 -11.83
C ILE A 40 -0.69 3.76 -12.06
N GLY A 41 0.36 3.63 -12.88
CA GLY A 41 1.24 4.75 -13.24
C GLY A 41 0.47 5.90 -13.90
N LEU A 42 -0.43 5.60 -14.83
CA LEU A 42 -1.27 6.59 -15.50
C LEU A 42 -2.19 7.33 -14.52
N ILE A 43 -2.90 6.58 -13.66
CA ILE A 43 -3.78 7.15 -12.64
C ILE A 43 -3.01 8.06 -11.68
N ASN A 44 -1.81 7.63 -11.25
CA ASN A 44 -0.96 8.45 -10.40
C ASN A 44 -0.63 9.80 -11.05
N VAL A 45 -0.23 9.82 -12.32
CA VAL A 45 0.07 11.06 -13.05
C VAL A 45 -1.17 11.94 -13.19
N LEU A 46 -2.30 11.37 -13.62
CA LEU A 46 -3.55 12.10 -13.83
C LEU A 46 -4.04 12.77 -12.53
N PHE A 47 -4.09 12.03 -11.42
CA PHE A 47 -4.56 12.56 -10.15
C PHE A 47 -3.56 13.53 -9.51
N THR A 48 -2.26 13.39 -9.79
CA THR A 48 -1.25 14.37 -9.39
C THR A 48 -1.49 15.72 -10.09
N ILE A 49 -1.83 15.72 -11.39
CA ILE A 49 -2.19 16.94 -12.11
C ILE A 49 -3.45 17.58 -11.52
N VAL A 50 -4.46 16.76 -11.21
CA VAL A 50 -5.68 17.22 -10.54
C VAL A 50 -5.37 17.85 -9.18
N ALA A 51 -4.48 17.24 -8.37
CA ALA A 51 -4.05 17.81 -7.10
C ALA A 51 -3.44 19.20 -7.26
N MET A 52 -2.54 19.38 -8.23
CA MET A 52 -1.92 20.68 -8.50
C MET A 52 -2.96 21.75 -8.85
N GLY A 53 -4.03 21.40 -9.58
CA GLY A 53 -5.12 22.33 -9.88
C GLY A 53 -6.05 22.62 -8.69
N LEU A 54 -6.14 21.70 -7.72
CA LEU A 54 -7.02 21.82 -6.56
C LEU A 54 -6.34 22.40 -5.32
N ILE A 55 -5.01 22.33 -5.22
CA ILE A 55 -4.27 22.68 -3.99
C ILE A 55 -4.51 24.11 -3.51
N ASP A 56 -4.62 25.05 -4.44
CA ASP A 56 -4.88 26.46 -4.12
C ASP A 56 -6.38 26.75 -3.95
N LYS A 57 -7.26 25.96 -4.56
CA LYS A 57 -8.71 26.13 -4.44
C LYS A 57 -9.25 25.52 -3.16
N VAL A 58 -8.86 24.29 -2.82
CA VAL A 58 -9.38 23.52 -1.68
C VAL A 58 -8.57 23.77 -0.41
N GLY A 59 -7.26 23.97 -0.53
CA GLY A 59 -6.35 24.07 0.61
C GLY A 59 -5.64 22.75 0.92
N ARG A 60 -4.57 22.83 1.71
CA ARG A 60 -3.64 21.70 1.89
C ARG A 60 -4.22 20.68 2.88
N LYS A 61 -4.82 21.13 3.99
CA LYS A 61 -5.33 20.25 5.03
C LYS A 61 -6.53 19.40 4.55
N PRO A 62 -7.57 19.95 3.91
CA PRO A 62 -8.68 19.13 3.42
C PRO A 62 -8.24 18.11 2.37
N LEU A 63 -7.31 18.46 1.47
CA LEU A 63 -6.77 17.51 0.50
C LEU A 63 -6.02 16.36 1.20
N LEU A 64 -5.21 16.67 2.22
CA LEU A 64 -4.54 15.65 3.04
C LEU A 64 -5.53 14.70 3.73
N LEU A 65 -6.61 15.24 4.28
CA LEU A 65 -7.65 14.43 4.95
C LEU A 65 -8.45 13.58 3.97
N ILE A 66 -8.82 14.13 2.81
CA ILE A 66 -9.54 13.38 1.75
C ILE A 66 -8.68 12.21 1.27
N GLY A 67 -7.39 12.45 0.99
CA GLY A 67 -6.48 11.40 0.56
C GLY A 67 -6.25 10.32 1.62
N LEU A 68 -5.96 10.71 2.86
CA LEU A 68 -5.77 9.74 3.96
C LEU A 68 -7.03 8.90 4.21
N THR A 69 -8.22 9.50 4.11
CA THR A 69 -9.49 8.78 4.24
C THR A 69 -9.70 7.82 3.06
N GLY A 70 -9.44 8.26 1.83
CA GLY A 70 -9.51 7.40 0.65
C GLY A 70 -8.53 6.23 0.72
N VAL A 71 -7.31 6.47 1.22
CA VAL A 71 -6.32 5.43 1.51
C VAL A 71 -6.85 4.45 2.56
N ALA A 72 -7.39 4.93 3.68
CA ALA A 72 -7.96 4.06 4.71
C ALA A 72 -9.10 3.16 4.17
N ILE A 73 -9.99 3.74 3.36
CA ILE A 73 -11.10 3.01 2.72
C ILE A 73 -10.54 1.96 1.76
N SER A 74 -9.60 2.33 0.89
CA SER A 74 -9.02 1.43 -0.10
C SER A 74 -8.29 0.25 0.53
N MET A 75 -7.49 0.48 1.57
CA MET A 75 -6.79 -0.57 2.31
C MET A 75 -7.76 -1.48 3.07
N SER A 76 -8.82 -0.91 3.65
CA SER A 76 -9.88 -1.70 4.29
C SER A 76 -10.63 -2.57 3.29
N LEU A 77 -10.86 -2.07 2.07
CA LEU A 77 -11.46 -2.82 0.98
C LEU A 77 -10.58 -3.99 0.54
N CYS A 78 -9.28 -3.76 0.34
CA CYS A 78 -8.32 -4.82 0.04
C CYS A 78 -8.27 -5.88 1.15
N ALA A 79 -8.26 -5.45 2.43
CA ALA A 79 -8.30 -6.37 3.57
C ALA A 79 -9.57 -7.22 3.60
N TRP A 80 -10.73 -6.62 3.34
CA TRP A 80 -12.01 -7.32 3.27
C TRP A 80 -12.06 -8.33 2.13
N GLU A 81 -11.45 -7.99 1.00
CA GLU A 81 -11.37 -8.85 -0.16
C GLU A 81 -10.48 -10.07 0.10
N PHE A 82 -9.27 -9.89 0.65
CA PHE A 82 -8.42 -11.02 1.04
C PHE A 82 -8.99 -11.86 2.19
N LYS A 83 -9.83 -11.29 3.05
CA LYS A 83 -10.54 -12.07 4.09
C LYS A 83 -11.58 -13.03 3.50
N GLN A 84 -12.11 -12.73 2.32
CA GLN A 84 -13.07 -13.58 1.61
C GLN A 84 -12.38 -14.50 0.58
N ALA A 85 -11.07 -14.36 0.40
CA ALA A 85 -10.33 -15.18 -0.54
C ALA A 85 -10.24 -16.63 -0.03
N HIS A 86 -10.56 -17.57 -0.92
CA HIS A 86 -10.38 -18.99 -0.65
C HIS A 86 -9.19 -19.49 -1.47
N TYR A 87 -8.44 -20.46 -0.92
CA TYR A 87 -7.28 -21.04 -1.59
C TYR A 87 -7.56 -22.51 -1.84
N LYS A 88 -7.64 -22.91 -3.11
CA LYS A 88 -7.92 -24.29 -3.50
C LYS A 88 -7.15 -24.64 -4.77
N ILE A 89 -6.31 -25.66 -4.70
CA ILE A 89 -5.65 -26.23 -5.88
C ILE A 89 -6.65 -27.16 -6.57
N GLU A 90 -7.18 -26.73 -7.71
CA GLU A 90 -8.14 -27.53 -8.48
C GLU A 90 -7.49 -28.61 -9.32
N ASN A 91 -6.30 -28.35 -9.87
CA ASN A 91 -5.62 -29.25 -10.79
C ASN A 91 -4.23 -29.63 -10.25
N ALA A 92 -3.99 -30.94 -10.10
CA ALA A 92 -2.70 -31.49 -9.68
C ALA A 92 -1.59 -31.31 -10.72
N ALA A 93 -1.93 -30.96 -11.97
CA ALA A 93 -0.98 -30.75 -13.06
C ALA A 93 0.10 -29.70 -12.74
N ILE A 94 -0.18 -28.74 -11.85
CA ILE A 94 0.81 -27.75 -11.44
C ILE A 94 2.00 -28.36 -10.70
N PHE A 95 1.80 -29.46 -9.96
CA PHE A 95 2.89 -30.15 -9.27
C PHE A 95 3.78 -30.89 -10.27
N GLU A 96 3.21 -31.46 -11.32
CA GLU A 96 3.96 -32.08 -12.41
C GLU A 96 4.75 -31.04 -13.21
N GLU A 97 4.13 -29.89 -13.53
CA GLU A 97 4.80 -28.79 -14.25
C GLU A 97 5.98 -28.20 -13.45
N LEU A 98 5.84 -28.15 -12.12
CA LEU A 98 6.90 -27.67 -11.23
C LEU A 98 7.89 -28.76 -10.81
N ASN A 99 7.71 -30.00 -11.29
CA ASN A 99 8.54 -31.16 -10.94
C ASN A 99 8.62 -31.41 -9.42
N ILE A 100 7.50 -31.18 -8.73
CA ILE A 100 7.33 -31.35 -7.27
C ILE A 100 6.74 -32.75 -7.02
N PRO A 101 7.24 -33.54 -6.04
CA PRO A 101 6.62 -34.80 -5.66
C PRO A 101 5.16 -34.55 -5.27
N ALA A 102 4.21 -35.18 -5.96
CA ALA A 102 2.79 -34.86 -5.83
C ALA A 102 2.31 -34.99 -4.37
N PRO A 103 1.93 -33.88 -3.71
CA PRO A 103 1.35 -33.96 -2.38
C PRO A 103 -0.11 -34.40 -2.53
N MET A 104 -0.39 -35.68 -2.24
CA MET A 104 -1.74 -36.27 -2.36
C MET A 104 -2.79 -35.57 -1.48
N ASN A 105 -2.39 -34.75 -0.50
CA ASN A 105 -3.28 -34.15 0.49
C ASN A 105 -3.61 -32.66 0.26
N LEU A 106 -3.01 -31.99 -0.74
CA LEU A 106 -3.26 -30.55 -0.98
C LEU A 106 -4.28 -30.28 -2.08
N VAL A 107 -4.50 -31.24 -2.97
CA VAL A 107 -5.41 -31.10 -4.12
C VAL A 107 -6.86 -31.21 -3.64
N GLY A 108 -7.70 -30.24 -4.00
CA GLY A 108 -9.12 -30.23 -3.64
C GLY A 108 -9.45 -29.77 -2.22
N VAL A 109 -8.46 -29.59 -1.35
CA VAL A 109 -8.63 -28.98 -0.02
C VAL A 109 -8.80 -27.46 -0.17
N THR A 110 -9.78 -26.91 0.52
CA THR A 110 -10.05 -25.46 0.52
C THR A 110 -9.54 -24.85 1.82
N PHE A 111 -8.68 -23.85 1.72
CA PHE A 111 -8.16 -23.08 2.83
C PHE A 111 -8.81 -21.70 2.85
N ASN A 112 -9.04 -21.14 4.03
CA ASN A 112 -9.75 -19.85 4.19
C ASN A 112 -8.80 -18.66 4.30
N SER A 113 -7.49 -18.90 4.33
CA SER A 113 -6.47 -17.86 4.40
C SER A 113 -5.18 -18.30 3.71
N ASP A 114 -4.37 -17.31 3.30
CA ASP A 114 -3.08 -17.56 2.69
C ASP A 114 -2.09 -18.18 3.69
N THR A 115 -2.20 -17.85 4.98
CA THR A 115 -1.34 -18.40 6.03
C THR A 115 -1.59 -19.89 6.26
N GLU A 116 -2.86 -20.33 6.32
CA GLU A 116 -3.23 -21.75 6.41
C GLU A 116 -2.69 -22.53 5.20
N PHE A 117 -2.86 -21.98 4.00
CA PHE A 117 -2.36 -22.60 2.77
C PHE A 117 -0.83 -22.69 2.76
N LYS A 118 -0.12 -21.62 3.13
CA LYS A 118 1.35 -21.60 3.24
C LYS A 118 1.86 -22.60 4.27
N GLN A 119 1.18 -22.74 5.40
CA GLN A 119 1.55 -23.71 6.42
C GLN A 119 1.39 -25.15 5.90
N ALA A 120 0.30 -25.44 5.18
CA ALA A 120 0.10 -26.75 4.56
C ALA A 120 1.17 -27.05 3.49
N LEU A 121 1.56 -26.05 2.69
CA LEU A 121 2.66 -26.17 1.74
C LEU A 121 4.00 -26.50 2.43
N ARG A 122 4.33 -25.80 3.53
CA ARG A 122 5.58 -26.06 4.28
C ARG A 122 5.62 -27.45 4.89
N ILE A 123 4.48 -27.96 5.36
CA ILE A 123 4.38 -29.31 5.95
C ILE A 123 4.64 -30.39 4.88
N GLU A 124 4.05 -30.25 3.69
CA GLU A 124 4.11 -31.28 2.64
C GLU A 124 5.38 -31.18 1.79
N LEU A 125 5.89 -29.97 1.51
CA LEU A 125 7.04 -29.75 0.63
C LEU A 125 8.36 -29.50 1.37
N GLY A 126 8.29 -29.18 2.67
CA GLY A 126 9.42 -28.68 3.45
C GLY A 126 9.68 -27.18 3.21
N ASP A 127 10.32 -26.51 4.17
CA ASP A 127 10.45 -25.05 4.20
C ASP A 127 11.16 -24.44 2.98
N LEU A 128 12.20 -25.12 2.46
CA LEU A 128 12.98 -24.62 1.33
C LEU A 128 12.19 -24.69 0.03
N ALA A 129 11.62 -25.86 -0.30
CA ALA A 129 10.84 -26.03 -1.52
C ALA A 129 9.53 -25.23 -1.48
N ALA A 130 8.88 -25.15 -0.31
CA ALA A 130 7.69 -24.32 -0.15
C ALA A 130 7.99 -22.86 -0.50
N LYS A 131 9.11 -22.30 -0.03
CA LYS A 131 9.48 -20.90 -0.30
C LYS A 131 9.75 -20.62 -1.78
N ASP A 132 10.35 -21.58 -2.50
CA ASP A 132 10.67 -21.42 -3.92
C ASP A 132 9.42 -21.47 -4.82
N TYR A 133 8.41 -22.24 -4.43
CA TYR A 133 7.19 -22.45 -5.22
C TYR A 133 5.95 -21.72 -4.67
N GLU A 134 6.03 -21.09 -3.49
CA GLU A 134 4.93 -20.44 -2.76
C GLU A 134 4.12 -19.52 -3.68
N ALA A 135 4.78 -18.58 -4.36
CA ALA A 135 4.13 -17.58 -5.19
C ALA A 135 3.32 -18.20 -6.35
N LYS A 136 3.86 -19.24 -7.00
CA LYS A 136 3.20 -19.92 -8.14
C LYS A 136 2.02 -20.75 -7.68
N LEU A 137 2.16 -21.45 -6.56
CA LEU A 137 1.10 -22.28 -5.98
C LEU A 137 -0.03 -21.42 -5.42
N ILE A 138 0.28 -20.29 -4.77
CA ILE A 138 -0.72 -19.31 -4.32
C ILE A 138 -1.48 -18.73 -5.52
N SER A 139 -0.76 -18.34 -6.58
CA SER A 139 -1.39 -17.75 -7.78
C SER A 139 -2.42 -18.66 -8.44
N ASN A 140 -2.18 -19.97 -8.42
CA ASN A 140 -3.10 -20.96 -8.97
C ASN A 140 -4.19 -21.40 -7.99
N ALA A 141 -3.95 -21.25 -6.68
CA ALA A 141 -4.90 -21.64 -5.66
C ALA A 141 -5.91 -20.53 -5.32
N ILE A 142 -5.52 -19.26 -5.43
CA ILE A 142 -6.34 -18.14 -4.95
C ILE A 142 -7.62 -17.96 -5.78
N GLN A 143 -8.75 -17.93 -5.09
CA GLN A 143 -10.07 -17.65 -5.64
C GLN A 143 -10.64 -16.44 -4.91
N PHE A 144 -10.65 -15.30 -5.60
CA PHE A 144 -11.16 -14.03 -5.08
C PHE A 144 -11.52 -13.08 -6.24
N ASN A 145 -12.16 -11.96 -5.91
CA ASN A 145 -12.57 -10.94 -6.86
C ASN A 145 -11.41 -10.00 -7.20
N ALA A 146 -10.55 -10.43 -8.13
CA ALA A 146 -9.41 -9.65 -8.61
C ALA A 146 -9.80 -8.25 -9.15
N LYS A 147 -11.01 -8.08 -9.68
CA LYS A 147 -11.50 -6.76 -10.15
C LYS A 147 -11.75 -5.81 -8.98
N LEU A 148 -12.32 -6.30 -7.88
CA LEU A 148 -12.55 -5.50 -6.69
C LEU A 148 -11.23 -5.13 -6.00
N PHE A 149 -10.29 -6.07 -5.95
CA PHE A 149 -8.93 -5.78 -5.47
C PHE A 149 -8.24 -4.71 -6.33
N LEU A 150 -8.28 -4.84 -7.66
CA LEU A 150 -7.77 -3.82 -8.58
C LEU A 150 -8.41 -2.46 -8.33
N PHE A 151 -9.74 -2.41 -8.18
CA PHE A 151 -10.44 -1.18 -7.84
C PHE A 151 -9.94 -0.56 -6.53
N GLY A 152 -9.71 -1.38 -5.50
CA GLY A 152 -9.10 -0.96 -4.23
C GLY A 152 -7.72 -0.33 -4.43
N ILE A 153 -6.82 -1.00 -5.17
CA ILE A 153 -5.48 -0.47 -5.44
C ILE A 153 -5.54 0.82 -6.28
N LEU A 154 -6.42 0.91 -7.28
CA LEU A 154 -6.59 2.13 -8.07
C LEU A 154 -7.13 3.29 -7.23
N LEU A 155 -8.09 3.02 -6.34
CA LEU A 155 -8.60 4.00 -5.38
C LEU A 155 -7.51 4.47 -4.41
N PHE A 156 -6.67 3.55 -3.93
CA PHE A 156 -5.52 3.86 -3.10
C PHE A 156 -4.58 4.84 -3.81
N VAL A 157 -4.18 4.50 -5.03
CA VAL A 157 -3.25 5.31 -5.85
C VAL A 157 -3.85 6.67 -6.16
N ALA A 158 -5.11 6.73 -6.58
CA ALA A 158 -5.80 7.98 -6.85
C ALA A 158 -5.88 8.87 -5.59
N SER A 159 -6.22 8.28 -4.44
CA SER A 159 -6.31 8.99 -3.16
C SER A 159 -4.95 9.50 -2.68
N PHE A 160 -3.88 8.73 -2.90
CA PHE A 160 -2.53 9.15 -2.58
C PHE A 160 -2.06 10.28 -3.51
N ALA A 161 -2.28 10.13 -4.81
CA ALA A 161 -1.86 11.07 -5.85
C ALA A 161 -2.58 12.42 -5.75
N VAL A 162 -3.86 12.43 -5.33
CA VAL A 162 -4.61 13.68 -5.14
C VAL A 162 -4.17 14.47 -3.89
N SER A 163 -3.31 13.88 -3.06
CA SER A 163 -3.11 14.29 -1.68
C SER A 163 -1.67 14.12 -1.19
N LEU A 164 -1.39 13.04 -0.46
CA LEU A 164 -0.13 12.75 0.25
C LEU A 164 1.11 12.81 -0.65
N GLY A 165 0.97 12.53 -1.94
CA GLY A 165 2.05 12.69 -2.91
C GLY A 165 2.48 14.15 -3.04
N PRO A 166 1.75 14.99 -3.79
CA PRO A 166 2.16 16.36 -4.08
C PRO A 166 1.96 17.33 -2.89
N VAL A 167 0.85 17.20 -2.15
CA VAL A 167 0.47 18.20 -1.13
C VAL A 167 1.46 18.21 0.03
N MET A 168 2.00 17.05 0.42
CA MET A 168 3.01 16.98 1.46
C MET A 168 4.26 17.79 1.09
N TRP A 169 4.77 17.61 -0.13
CA TRP A 169 6.00 18.27 -0.57
C TRP A 169 5.83 19.76 -0.81
N VAL A 170 4.62 20.23 -1.13
CA VAL A 170 4.29 21.67 -1.19
C VAL A 170 4.20 22.27 0.21
N LEU A 171 3.62 21.55 1.17
CA LEU A 171 3.38 22.03 2.51
C LEU A 171 4.66 22.11 3.37
N LEU A 172 5.62 21.22 3.17
CA LEU A 172 6.85 21.18 3.98
C LEU A 172 7.65 22.51 3.92
N PRO A 173 7.94 23.10 2.75
CA PRO A 173 8.58 24.41 2.64
C PRO A 173 7.78 25.57 3.26
N GLU A 174 6.44 25.48 3.27
CA GLU A 174 5.53 26.48 3.86
C GLU A 174 5.58 26.49 5.39
N ILE A 175 5.82 25.33 6.01
CA ILE A 175 5.86 25.18 7.47
C ILE A 175 7.23 25.57 8.04
N PHE A 176 8.33 25.31 7.31
CA PHE A 176 9.66 25.57 7.85
C PHE A 176 10.05 27.06 7.75
N PRO A 177 10.60 27.63 8.83
CA PRO A 177 11.12 28.99 8.82
C PRO A 177 12.20 29.17 7.75
N ASN A 178 12.29 30.36 7.17
CA ASN A 178 13.20 30.64 6.05
C ASN A 178 14.66 30.21 6.32
N HIS A 179 15.15 30.45 7.54
CA HIS A 179 16.53 30.18 7.95
C HIS A 179 16.82 28.70 8.26
N LEU A 180 15.79 27.88 8.53
CA LEU A 180 15.92 26.45 8.81
C LEU A 180 15.36 25.55 7.71
N ARG A 181 14.75 26.12 6.66
CA ARG A 181 14.05 25.37 5.61
C ARG A 181 14.91 24.26 5.01
N GLY A 182 16.15 24.56 4.62
CA GLY A 182 17.05 23.57 4.03
C GLY A 182 17.30 22.37 4.95
N VAL A 183 17.60 22.63 6.22
CA VAL A 183 17.87 21.58 7.21
C VAL A 183 16.59 20.79 7.54
N GLY A 184 15.46 21.49 7.72
CA GLY A 184 14.17 20.87 8.01
C GLY A 184 13.67 19.95 6.88
N MET A 185 13.86 20.38 5.64
CA MET A 185 13.54 19.56 4.46
C MET A 185 14.45 18.33 4.37
N ALA A 186 15.77 18.50 4.55
CA ALA A 186 16.72 17.39 4.51
C ALA A 186 16.42 16.34 5.59
N LEU A 187 16.19 16.77 6.84
CA LEU A 187 15.86 15.87 7.94
C LEU A 187 14.50 15.18 7.73
N THR A 188 13.51 15.90 7.20
CA THR A 188 12.22 15.29 6.86
C THR A 188 12.37 14.26 5.74
N GLY A 189 13.18 14.52 4.73
CA GLY A 189 13.48 13.57 3.65
C GLY A 189 14.23 12.34 4.17
N LEU A 190 15.16 12.51 5.11
CA LEU A 190 15.86 11.40 5.75
C LEU A 190 14.89 10.50 6.53
N VAL A 191 14.04 11.10 7.38
CA VAL A 191 13.01 10.36 8.13
C VAL A 191 12.04 9.66 7.17
N ASN A 192 11.59 10.35 6.12
CA ASN A 192 10.73 9.77 5.09
C ASN A 192 11.39 8.53 4.46
N SER A 193 12.66 8.63 4.10
CA SER A 193 13.39 7.53 3.45
C SER A 193 13.63 6.37 4.41
N ALA A 194 13.95 6.65 5.68
CA ALA A 194 14.13 5.64 6.71
C ALA A 194 12.83 4.87 6.98
N VAL A 195 11.69 5.57 7.15
CA VAL A 195 10.39 4.93 7.35
C VAL A 195 9.99 4.12 6.11
N SER A 196 10.21 4.66 4.91
CA SER A 196 9.99 3.95 3.64
C SER A 196 10.78 2.63 3.57
N PHE A 197 12.06 2.67 3.94
CA PHE A 197 12.91 1.49 3.97
C PHE A 197 12.39 0.45 4.98
N SER A 198 12.04 0.89 6.19
CA SER A 198 11.47 0.00 7.21
C SER A 198 10.18 -0.66 6.75
N VAL A 199 9.25 0.09 6.13
CA VAL A 199 8.00 -0.45 5.61
C VAL A 199 8.26 -1.50 4.52
N GLN A 200 9.15 -1.21 3.57
CA GLN A 200 9.49 -2.17 2.51
C GLN A 200 10.20 -3.43 3.04
N LEU A 201 10.98 -3.31 4.12
CA LEU A 201 11.62 -4.46 4.75
C LEU A 201 10.60 -5.33 5.50
N VAL A 202 9.63 -4.71 6.17
CA VAL A 202 8.64 -5.37 7.02
C VAL A 202 7.48 -5.97 6.19
N PHE A 203 7.09 -5.31 5.10
CA PHE A 203 5.92 -5.71 4.29
C PHE A 203 5.94 -7.17 3.79
N PRO A 204 7.05 -7.70 3.22
CA PRO A 204 7.09 -9.12 2.82
C PRO A 204 7.00 -10.08 4.00
N TRP A 205 7.54 -9.69 5.16
CA TRP A 205 7.45 -10.48 6.38
C TRP A 205 6.01 -10.50 6.92
N GLU A 206 5.31 -9.37 6.88
CA GLU A 206 3.88 -9.28 7.23
C GLU A 206 3.05 -10.18 6.31
N LEU A 207 3.25 -10.10 4.99
CA LEU A 207 2.54 -10.97 4.05
C LEU A 207 2.82 -12.46 4.28
N SER A 208 4.04 -12.84 4.66
CA SER A 208 4.39 -14.24 4.88
C SER A 208 3.84 -14.80 6.19
N GLN A 209 3.81 -13.99 7.27
CA GLN A 209 3.49 -14.47 8.62
C GLN A 209 2.11 -14.05 9.11
N LEU A 210 1.70 -12.81 8.84
CA LEU A 210 0.40 -12.26 9.25
C LEU A 210 -0.68 -12.49 8.20
N GLY A 211 -0.28 -12.73 6.95
CA GLY A 211 -1.16 -12.93 5.82
C GLY A 211 -1.64 -11.63 5.20
N ALA A 212 -2.17 -11.72 3.97
CA ALA A 212 -2.55 -10.55 3.19
C ALA A 212 -3.65 -9.72 3.88
N ALA A 213 -4.72 -10.36 4.36
CA ALA A 213 -5.88 -9.68 4.95
C ALA A 213 -5.49 -8.79 6.15
N LEU A 214 -4.69 -9.32 7.09
CA LEU A 214 -4.25 -8.58 8.26
C LEU A 214 -3.24 -7.49 7.89
N THR A 215 -2.35 -7.76 6.95
CA THR A 215 -1.37 -6.78 6.46
C THR A 215 -2.08 -5.53 5.92
N PHE A 216 -3.00 -5.68 4.96
CA PHE A 216 -3.75 -4.55 4.42
C PHE A 216 -4.59 -3.81 5.48
N PHE A 217 -5.14 -4.54 6.45
CA PHE A 217 -5.86 -3.94 7.58
C PHE A 217 -4.96 -3.04 8.44
N ILE A 218 -3.72 -3.48 8.72
CA ILE A 218 -2.72 -2.70 9.47
C ILE A 218 -2.41 -1.38 8.74
N TYR A 219 -2.17 -1.41 7.43
CA TYR A 219 -1.94 -0.19 6.64
C TYR A 219 -3.17 0.73 6.60
N GLY A 220 -4.38 0.16 6.55
CA GLY A 220 -5.63 0.92 6.70
C GLY A 220 -5.74 1.61 8.06
N ALA A 221 -5.38 0.91 9.14
CA ALA A 221 -5.35 1.48 10.49
C ALA A 221 -4.30 2.59 10.63
N PHE A 222 -3.11 2.43 10.05
CA PHE A 222 -2.09 3.48 10.02
C PHE A 222 -2.54 4.70 9.21
N ALA A 223 -3.26 4.51 8.11
CA ALA A 223 -3.84 5.61 7.35
C ALA A 223 -4.91 6.36 8.15
N LEU A 224 -5.77 5.65 8.89
CA LEU A 224 -6.75 6.27 9.80
C LEU A 224 -6.07 7.04 10.92
N LEU A 225 -5.03 6.47 11.54
CA LEU A 225 -4.23 7.15 12.57
C LEU A 225 -3.59 8.41 11.98
N GLY A 226 -3.00 8.32 10.79
CA GLY A 226 -2.46 9.45 10.05
C GLY A 226 -3.51 10.53 9.80
N CYS A 227 -4.73 10.13 9.40
CA CYS A 227 -5.86 11.04 9.21
C CYS A 227 -6.21 11.80 10.50
N ILE A 228 -6.32 11.09 11.63
CA ILE A 228 -6.61 11.68 12.94
C ILE A 228 -5.50 12.66 13.37
N LEU A 229 -4.24 12.26 13.19
CA LEU A 229 -3.09 13.08 13.56
C LEU A 229 -3.00 14.35 12.69
N VAL A 230 -3.25 14.24 11.39
CA VAL A 230 -3.32 15.41 10.49
C VAL A 230 -4.50 16.31 10.85
N ALA A 231 -5.67 15.74 11.16
CA ALA A 231 -6.84 16.51 11.54
C ALA A 231 -6.59 17.36 12.80
N ARG A 232 -5.88 16.78 13.79
CA ARG A 232 -5.60 17.45 15.07
C ARG A 232 -4.42 18.40 15.05
N TYR A 233 -3.28 18.00 14.47
CA TYR A 233 -2.03 18.72 14.61
C TYR A 233 -1.69 19.62 13.43
N LEU A 234 -2.27 19.38 12.25
CA LEU A 234 -1.95 20.19 11.09
C LEU A 234 -2.87 21.42 10.99
N PRO A 235 -2.35 22.65 11.05
CA PRO A 235 -3.13 23.85 10.71
C PRO A 235 -3.26 24.00 9.19
N GLU A 236 -4.28 24.73 8.74
CA GLU A 236 -4.39 25.11 7.33
C GLU A 236 -3.40 26.25 7.01
N THR A 237 -2.68 26.08 5.89
CA THR A 237 -1.67 27.03 5.40
C THR A 237 -2.15 27.87 4.22
N LYS A 238 -3.28 27.51 3.59
CA LYS A 238 -3.85 28.26 2.48
C LYS A 238 -4.05 29.74 2.81
N GLY A 239 -3.48 30.61 1.97
CA GLY A 239 -3.71 32.05 1.97
C GLY A 239 -3.01 32.82 3.10
N LYS A 240 -2.12 32.15 3.86
CA LYS A 240 -1.31 32.79 4.91
C LYS A 240 0.08 33.11 4.41
N SER A 241 0.66 34.21 4.89
CA SER A 241 2.07 34.49 4.63
C SER A 241 2.97 33.55 5.45
N LEU A 242 4.21 33.37 4.99
CA LEU A 242 5.22 32.59 5.75
C LEU A 242 5.43 33.17 7.16
N GLU A 243 5.35 34.48 7.31
CA GLU A 243 5.56 35.20 8.58
C GLU A 243 4.39 34.96 9.55
N GLU A 244 3.15 34.92 9.05
CA GLU A 244 1.96 34.58 9.85
C GLU A 244 1.99 33.13 10.34
N LEU A 245 2.51 32.22 9.52
CA LEU A 245 2.71 30.82 9.89
C LEU A 245 3.80 30.69 10.95
N GLU A 246 4.95 31.35 10.77
CA GLU A 246 6.03 31.38 11.77
C GLU A 246 5.51 31.86 13.14
N ALA A 247 4.72 32.95 13.18
CA ALA A 247 4.12 33.45 14.43
C ALA A 247 3.12 32.47 15.08
N THR A 248 2.49 31.59 14.29
CA THR A 248 1.56 30.56 14.79
C THR A 248 2.31 29.39 15.44
N PHE A 249 3.52 29.07 14.97
CA PHE A 249 4.30 27.93 15.46
C PHE A 249 5.31 28.28 16.57
N ILE A 250 5.68 29.56 16.73
CA ILE A 250 6.62 30.05 17.78
C ILE A 250 5.84 30.56 19.00
N LYS A 251 4.98 29.72 19.60
CA LYS A 251 4.39 29.99 20.93
C LYS A 251 5.09 29.19 22.02
#